data_AF-A0A1F9LCN6-F1
#
_entry.id   AF-A0A1F9LCN6-F1
#
_cell.length_a   1.000
_cell.length_b   1.000
_cell.length_c   1.000
_cell.angle_alpha   90.00
_cell.angle_beta   90.00
_cell.angle_gamma   90.00
#
_symmetry.space_group_name_H-M   'P 1'
#
loop_
_entity.id
_entity.type
_entity.pdbx_description
1 polymer ?
#
loop_
_entity_poly.entity_id
_entity_poly.type
_entity_poly.pdbx_seq_one_letter_code
_entity_poly.pdbx_strand_id
1 'polypeptide(L)'
;MDMDTITSTIDFHRKNPDVSLEQHVRNKRVQLGIEVASKYRIYLDLRFWILLRDVELGRNDNQDLIQLLNRIKCLVDEGVGICPISETVFIELMKQSDHETRLATAKLIDRLSSGVTLVVNPERISQELCNTIYSQAGAKNLIPIDELVWIKLSYIFGENHPHQTLFEPSEELVIQKSFFDHMWNFTITEMMDYLDFESWDQPDWQNTADRLNLGNKKHTDEIRSYKQAYRVEFEGGLSLFKEEILKLFKEVDNRGHKEFKVNSENLSNQERFIKFCGS
;
A
#
# COMPACT_ATOMS: atom_id res chain seq x y z
N MET A 1 9.53 1.34 -22.20
CA MET A 1 9.86 2.80 -22.26
C MET A 1 11.05 3.03 -23.19
N ASP A 2 11.07 4.11 -23.97
CA ASP A 2 12.15 4.37 -24.94
C ASP A 2 13.40 4.98 -24.26
N MET A 3 14.60 4.72 -24.81
CA MET A 3 15.89 5.14 -24.22
C MET A 3 15.99 6.67 -24.04
N ASP A 4 15.26 7.41 -24.87
CA ASP A 4 15.13 8.87 -24.83
C ASP A 4 14.45 9.36 -23.54
N THR A 5 13.54 8.59 -22.96
CA THR A 5 12.82 8.99 -21.74
C THR A 5 13.74 8.92 -20.52
N ILE A 6 14.62 7.91 -20.43
CA ILE A 6 15.61 7.79 -19.35
C ILE A 6 16.67 8.89 -19.46
N THR A 7 17.15 9.16 -20.67
CA THR A 7 18.12 10.24 -20.90
C THR A 7 17.54 11.60 -20.49
N SER A 8 16.25 11.82 -20.76
CA SER A 8 15.56 13.05 -20.36
C SER A 8 15.44 13.26 -18.84
N THR A 9 15.24 12.20 -18.05
CA THR A 9 15.16 12.30 -16.59
C THR A 9 16.53 12.56 -15.96
N ILE A 10 17.58 11.91 -16.48
CA ILE A 10 18.97 12.15 -16.05
C ILE A 10 19.34 13.63 -16.22
N ASP A 11 19.09 14.20 -17.40
CA ASP A 11 19.42 15.61 -17.66
C ASP A 11 18.58 16.57 -16.82
N PHE A 12 17.32 16.23 -16.54
CA PHE A 12 16.48 16.97 -15.61
C PHE A 12 17.08 16.97 -14.20
N HIS A 13 17.51 15.82 -13.69
CA HIS A 13 18.05 15.69 -12.33
C HIS A 13 19.42 16.34 -12.17
N ARG A 14 20.25 16.35 -13.22
CA ARG A 14 21.52 17.11 -13.24
C ARG A 14 21.30 18.62 -13.08
N LYS A 15 20.20 19.15 -13.64
CA LYS A 15 19.82 20.57 -13.52
C LYS A 15 19.21 20.92 -12.16
N ASN A 16 18.84 19.91 -11.35
CA ASN A 16 18.21 20.08 -10.05
C ASN A 16 18.98 19.31 -8.95
N PRO A 17 20.26 19.66 -8.69
CA PRO A 17 21.11 18.93 -7.76
C PRO A 17 20.69 19.09 -6.29
N ASP A 18 20.03 20.19 -5.95
CA ASP A 18 19.66 20.53 -4.55
C ASP A 18 18.48 19.69 -4.03
N VAL A 19 17.80 18.95 -4.91
CA VAL A 19 16.70 18.05 -4.52
C VAL A 19 17.29 16.70 -4.11
N SER A 20 17.20 16.39 -2.82
CA SER A 20 17.56 15.08 -2.29
C SER A 20 16.63 13.97 -2.82
N LEU A 21 17.10 12.73 -2.77
CA LEU A 21 16.30 11.57 -3.15
C LEU A 21 15.02 11.48 -2.30
N GLU A 22 15.14 11.60 -0.98
CA GLU A 22 14.00 11.56 -0.05
C GLU A 22 12.95 12.63 -0.39
N GLN A 23 13.40 13.85 -0.70
CA GLN A 23 12.49 14.93 -1.10
C GLN A 23 11.80 14.63 -2.44
N HIS A 24 12.53 14.08 -3.41
CA HIS A 24 11.97 13.68 -4.71
C HIS A 24 10.89 12.60 -4.57
N VAL A 25 11.22 11.54 -3.83
CA VAL A 25 10.31 10.43 -3.51
C VAL A 25 9.05 10.95 -2.81
N ARG A 26 9.23 11.75 -1.76
CA ARG A 26 8.12 12.32 -0.99
C ARG A 26 7.20 13.17 -1.87
N ASN A 27 7.76 14.01 -2.73
CA ASN A 27 6.97 14.85 -3.65
C ASN A 27 6.13 13.99 -4.60
N LYS A 28 6.72 12.92 -5.14
CA LYS A 28 6.03 11.99 -6.05
C LYS A 28 4.91 11.22 -5.35
N ARG A 29 5.13 10.75 -4.11
CA ARG A 29 4.11 10.08 -3.30
C ARG A 29 2.94 11.00 -2.96
N VAL A 30 3.21 12.25 -2.55
CA VAL A 30 2.16 13.23 -2.27
C VAL A 30 1.37 13.56 -3.53
N GLN A 31 2.05 13.76 -4.67
CA GLN A 31 1.37 14.01 -5.94
C GLN A 31 0.46 12.84 -6.34
N LEU A 32 0.93 11.60 -6.18
CA LEU A 32 0.11 10.41 -6.41
C LEU A 32 -1.11 10.36 -5.49
N GLY A 33 -0.91 10.67 -4.22
CA GLY A 33 -1.98 10.72 -3.23
C GLY A 33 -3.11 11.66 -3.64
N ILE A 34 -2.75 12.91 -3.99
CA ILE A 34 -3.68 13.93 -4.46
C ILE A 34 -4.41 13.46 -5.74
N GLU A 35 -3.65 12.90 -6.69
CA GLU A 35 -4.21 12.39 -7.94
C GLU A 35 -5.25 11.28 -7.69
N VAL A 36 -4.90 10.27 -6.88
CA VAL A 36 -5.76 9.11 -6.61
C VAL A 36 -6.96 9.50 -5.75
N ALA A 37 -6.77 10.38 -4.75
CA ALA A 37 -7.86 10.88 -3.91
C ALA A 37 -8.93 11.63 -4.71
N SER A 38 -8.55 12.25 -5.84
CA SER A 38 -9.47 12.94 -6.75
C SER A 38 -10.33 12.02 -7.64
N LYS A 39 -10.00 10.72 -7.69
CA LYS A 39 -10.66 9.73 -8.55
C LYS A 39 -11.67 8.86 -7.79
N TYR A 40 -12.65 8.32 -8.51
CA TYR A 40 -13.52 7.27 -8.00
C TYR A 40 -12.76 5.94 -7.92
N ARG A 41 -12.51 5.48 -6.70
CA ARG A 41 -11.73 4.27 -6.42
C ARG A 41 -12.64 3.05 -6.38
N ILE A 42 -12.42 2.13 -7.31
CA ILE A 42 -13.20 0.90 -7.46
C ILE A 42 -12.34 -0.27 -6.98
N TYR A 43 -12.64 -0.79 -5.79
CA TYR A 43 -11.94 -1.96 -5.27
C TYR A 43 -12.57 -3.24 -5.80
N LEU A 44 -11.76 -4.08 -6.41
CA LEU A 44 -12.16 -5.38 -6.94
C LEU A 44 -11.45 -6.47 -6.14
N ASP A 45 -12.22 -7.45 -5.66
CA ASP A 45 -11.64 -8.68 -5.11
C ASP A 45 -11.07 -9.55 -6.24
N LEU A 46 -10.29 -10.59 -5.88
CA LEU A 46 -9.68 -11.50 -6.84
C LEU A 46 -10.72 -12.15 -7.78
N ARG A 47 -11.91 -12.47 -7.27
CA ARG A 47 -12.96 -13.11 -8.07
C ARG A 47 -13.43 -12.17 -9.17
N PHE A 48 -13.62 -10.89 -8.90
CA PHE A 48 -13.96 -9.92 -9.93
C PHE A 48 -12.83 -9.76 -10.95
N TRP A 49 -11.56 -9.74 -10.54
CA TRP A 49 -10.44 -9.74 -11.49
C TRP A 49 -10.47 -10.94 -12.43
N ILE A 50 -10.73 -12.15 -11.91
CA ILE A 50 -10.87 -13.38 -12.72
C ILE A 50 -12.06 -13.27 -13.68
N LEU A 51 -13.23 -12.86 -13.18
CA LEU A 51 -14.43 -12.74 -14.01
C LEU A 51 -14.25 -11.73 -15.15
N LEU A 52 -13.64 -10.58 -14.86
CA LEU A 52 -13.40 -9.54 -15.87
C LEU A 52 -12.29 -9.94 -16.86
N ARG A 53 -11.27 -10.66 -16.40
CA ARG A 53 -10.26 -11.27 -17.29
C ARG A 53 -10.91 -12.26 -18.25
N ASP A 54 -11.82 -13.12 -17.77
CA ASP A 54 -12.46 -14.11 -18.63
C ASP A 54 -13.37 -13.44 -19.68
N VAL A 55 -13.95 -12.27 -19.36
CA VAL A 55 -14.59 -11.41 -20.36
C VAL A 55 -13.58 -10.89 -21.38
N GLU A 56 -12.43 -10.35 -20.97
CA GLU A 56 -11.38 -9.89 -21.90
C GLU A 56 -10.88 -10.99 -22.84
N LEU A 57 -10.79 -12.21 -22.34
CA LEU A 57 -10.36 -13.38 -23.10
C LEU A 57 -11.47 -13.96 -23.99
N GLY A 58 -12.70 -13.42 -23.93
CA GLY A 58 -13.86 -13.95 -24.65
C GLY A 58 -14.35 -15.31 -24.12
N ARG A 59 -13.95 -15.69 -22.91
CA ARG A 59 -14.32 -16.94 -22.23
C ARG A 59 -15.62 -16.81 -21.41
N ASN A 60 -16.07 -15.58 -21.17
CA ASN A 60 -17.30 -15.28 -20.44
C ASN A 60 -18.16 -14.27 -21.23
N ASP A 61 -19.36 -14.69 -21.62
CA ASP A 61 -20.31 -13.94 -22.46
C ASP A 61 -21.46 -13.28 -21.66
N ASN A 62 -21.36 -13.31 -20.33
CA ASN A 62 -22.34 -12.67 -19.46
C ASN A 62 -22.41 -11.17 -19.74
N GLN A 63 -23.59 -10.71 -20.17
CA GLN A 63 -23.81 -9.33 -20.61
C GLN A 63 -23.64 -8.30 -19.49
N ASP A 64 -23.93 -8.66 -18.24
CA ASP A 64 -23.77 -7.76 -17.09
C ASP A 64 -22.28 -7.53 -16.79
N LEU A 65 -21.46 -8.59 -16.86
CA LEU A 65 -20.01 -8.49 -16.66
C LEU A 65 -19.33 -7.72 -17.81
N ILE A 66 -19.77 -7.94 -19.05
CA ILE A 66 -19.31 -7.17 -20.22
C ILE A 66 -19.62 -5.68 -20.04
N GLN A 67 -20.86 -5.35 -19.66
CA GLN A 67 -21.26 -3.97 -19.43
C GLN A 67 -20.50 -3.34 -18.25
N LEU A 68 -20.32 -4.08 -17.16
CA LEU A 68 -19.55 -3.62 -16.01
C LEU A 68 -18.10 -3.29 -16.39
N LEU A 69 -17.42 -4.21 -17.10
CA LEU A 69 -16.05 -3.99 -17.54
C LEU A 69 -15.93 -2.79 -18.47
N ASN A 70 -16.83 -2.65 -19.44
CA ASN A 70 -16.84 -1.51 -20.35
C ASN A 70 -17.04 -0.18 -19.60
N ARG A 71 -17.95 -0.14 -18.62
CA ARG A 71 -18.13 1.07 -17.79
C ARG A 71 -16.90 1.40 -16.98
N ILE A 72 -16.27 0.41 -16.35
CA ILE A 72 -15.03 0.61 -15.59
C ILE A 72 -13.92 1.14 -16.52
N LYS A 73 -13.76 0.55 -17.70
CA LYS A 73 -12.80 1.02 -18.72
C LYS A 73 -13.06 2.47 -19.11
N CYS A 74 -14.31 2.85 -19.39
CA CYS A 74 -14.65 4.25 -19.69
C CYS A 74 -14.25 5.19 -18.55
N LEU A 75 -14.58 4.85 -17.29
CA LEU A 75 -14.21 5.68 -16.15
C LEU A 75 -12.69 5.85 -16.01
N VAL A 76 -11.93 4.78 -16.23
CA VAL A 76 -10.46 4.82 -16.17
C VAL A 76 -9.88 5.61 -17.36
N ASP A 77 -10.37 5.37 -18.57
CA ASP A 77 -9.91 6.03 -19.80
C ASP A 77 -10.24 7.54 -19.78
N GLU A 78 -11.33 7.95 -19.13
CA GLU A 78 -11.70 9.35 -18.88
C GLU A 78 -10.91 9.99 -17.70
N GLY A 79 -10.11 9.20 -16.98
CA GLY A 79 -9.32 9.67 -15.83
C GLY A 79 -10.14 9.94 -14.57
N VAL A 80 -11.42 9.56 -14.54
CA VAL A 80 -12.35 9.79 -13.43
C VAL A 80 -12.34 8.63 -12.43
N GLY A 81 -12.05 7.41 -12.90
CA GLY A 81 -12.00 6.20 -12.10
C GLY A 81 -10.61 5.56 -12.04
N ILE A 82 -10.41 4.70 -11.05
CA ILE A 82 -9.20 3.88 -10.90
C ILE A 82 -9.55 2.60 -10.13
N CYS A 83 -8.94 1.48 -10.51
CA CYS A 83 -9.10 0.19 -9.83
C CYS A 83 -7.78 -0.23 -9.15
N PRO A 84 -7.39 0.40 -8.03
CA PRO A 84 -6.16 0.05 -7.34
C PRO A 84 -6.25 -1.38 -6.80
N ILE A 85 -5.11 -2.06 -6.70
CA ILE A 85 -5.02 -3.38 -6.08
C ILE A 85 -4.42 -3.31 -4.67
N SER A 86 -4.53 -4.41 -3.93
CA SER A 86 -3.81 -4.62 -2.67
C SER A 86 -2.60 -5.52 -2.88
N GLU A 87 -1.73 -5.57 -1.87
CA GLU A 87 -0.63 -6.53 -1.81
C GLU A 87 -1.09 -7.99 -1.91
N THR A 88 -2.28 -8.30 -1.39
CA THR A 88 -2.86 -9.63 -1.46
C THR A 88 -3.17 -10.03 -2.89
N VAL A 89 -3.85 -9.16 -3.66
CA VAL A 89 -4.17 -9.41 -5.07
C VAL A 89 -2.90 -9.57 -5.90
N PHE A 90 -1.89 -8.74 -5.64
CA PHE A 90 -0.58 -8.86 -6.29
C PHE A 90 0.06 -10.23 -6.02
N ILE A 91 0.14 -10.64 -4.74
CA ILE A 91 0.73 -11.93 -4.36
C ILE A 91 -0.06 -13.09 -4.97
N GLU A 92 -1.39 -13.05 -4.92
CA GLU A 92 -2.26 -14.08 -5.50
C GLU A 92 -2.07 -14.21 -7.01
N LEU A 93 -1.92 -13.10 -7.72
CA LEU A 93 -1.60 -13.09 -9.15
C LEU A 93 -0.26 -13.77 -9.44
N MET A 94 0.79 -13.43 -8.68
CA MET A 94 2.14 -13.98 -8.90
C MET A 94 2.20 -15.49 -8.63
N LYS A 95 1.32 -16.01 -7.78
CA LYS A 95 1.20 -17.44 -7.50
C LYS A 95 0.49 -18.25 -8.61
N GLN A 96 -0.14 -17.60 -9.58
CA GLN A 96 -0.84 -18.31 -10.65
C GLN A 96 0.19 -19.04 -11.55
N SER A 97 -0.01 -20.35 -11.74
CA SER A 97 0.86 -21.18 -12.58
C SER A 97 0.55 -21.05 -14.07
N ASP A 98 -0.71 -20.78 -14.43
CA ASP A 98 -1.11 -20.63 -15.82
C ASP A 98 -0.65 -19.27 -16.38
N HIS A 99 0.37 -19.31 -17.22
CA HIS A 99 0.98 -18.11 -17.80
C HIS A 99 -0.01 -17.25 -18.59
N GLU A 100 -0.91 -17.87 -19.36
CA GLU A 100 -1.87 -17.14 -20.22
C GLU A 100 -2.82 -16.29 -19.38
N THR A 101 -3.48 -16.89 -18.38
CA THR A 101 -4.41 -16.16 -17.52
C THR A 101 -3.70 -15.22 -16.57
N ARG A 102 -2.49 -15.55 -16.08
CA ARG A 102 -1.67 -14.63 -15.28
C ARG A 102 -1.34 -13.37 -16.07
N LEU A 103 -0.82 -13.50 -17.30
CA LEU A 103 -0.50 -12.37 -18.17
C LEU A 103 -1.75 -11.54 -18.53
N ALA A 104 -2.88 -12.20 -18.82
CA ALA A 104 -4.12 -11.50 -19.11
C ALA A 104 -4.63 -10.68 -17.91
N THR A 105 -4.51 -11.24 -16.69
CA THR A 105 -4.86 -10.52 -15.45
C THR A 105 -3.92 -9.34 -15.21
N ALA A 106 -2.61 -9.53 -15.41
CA ALA A 106 -1.61 -8.47 -15.26
C ALA A 106 -1.88 -7.29 -16.20
N LYS A 107 -2.16 -7.55 -17.48
CA LYS A 107 -2.53 -6.52 -18.46
C LYS A 107 -3.80 -5.78 -18.07
N LEU A 108 -4.80 -6.50 -17.56
CA LEU A 108 -6.04 -5.90 -17.09
C LEU A 108 -5.79 -4.99 -15.88
N ILE A 109 -4.97 -5.43 -14.92
CA ILE A 109 -4.58 -4.62 -13.76
C ILE A 109 -3.77 -3.41 -14.20
N ASP A 110 -2.77 -3.56 -15.07
CA ASP A 110 -1.97 -2.44 -15.57
C ASP A 110 -2.86 -1.35 -16.17
N ARG A 111 -3.86 -1.75 -16.96
CA ARG A 111 -4.84 -0.82 -17.52
C ARG A 111 -5.70 -0.17 -16.44
N LEU A 112 -6.38 -0.96 -15.60
CA LEU A 112 -7.44 -0.45 -14.73
C LEU A 112 -6.90 0.23 -13.46
N SER A 113 -5.72 -0.17 -12.98
CA SER A 113 -5.09 0.39 -11.78
C SER A 113 -4.18 1.58 -12.06
N SER A 114 -3.81 1.82 -13.33
CA SER A 114 -2.77 2.79 -13.69
C SER A 114 -1.45 2.57 -12.94
N GLY A 115 -1.13 1.32 -12.58
CA GLY A 115 0.07 0.96 -11.81
C GLY A 115 0.02 1.39 -10.34
N VAL A 116 -1.16 1.68 -9.78
CA VAL A 116 -1.36 2.13 -8.39
C VAL A 116 -1.80 0.96 -7.50
N THR A 117 -1.21 0.88 -6.31
CA THR A 117 -1.56 -0.06 -5.25
C THR A 117 -1.63 0.64 -3.91
N LEU A 118 -2.28 -0.02 -2.95
CA LEU A 118 -2.14 0.34 -1.55
C LEU A 118 -0.72 0.03 -1.06
N VAL A 119 -0.21 0.90 -0.19
CA VAL A 119 0.93 0.62 0.68
C VAL A 119 0.64 -0.64 1.49
N VAL A 120 1.62 -1.52 1.67
CA VAL A 120 1.47 -2.78 2.40
C VAL A 120 0.96 -2.57 3.82
N ASN A 121 0.18 -3.53 4.32
CA ASN A 121 -0.54 -3.41 5.59
C ASN A 121 0.30 -2.91 6.78
N PRO A 122 1.52 -3.42 7.07
CA PRO A 122 2.29 -2.93 8.20
C PRO A 122 2.65 -1.45 8.09
N GLU A 123 3.14 -1.00 6.93
CA GLU A 123 3.49 0.41 6.70
C GLU A 123 2.24 1.30 6.73
N ARG A 124 1.11 0.81 6.22
CA ARG A 124 -0.17 1.55 6.28
C ARG A 124 -0.64 1.76 7.73
N ILE A 125 -0.55 0.73 8.58
CA ILE A 125 -0.86 0.87 10.01
C ILE A 125 0.10 1.87 10.68
N SER A 126 1.39 1.78 10.40
CA SER A 126 2.40 2.73 10.89
C SER A 126 2.06 4.18 10.50
N GLN A 127 1.64 4.42 9.26
CA GLN A 127 1.20 5.75 8.80
C GLN A 127 -0.07 6.23 9.51
N GLU A 128 -1.06 5.37 9.71
CA GLU A 128 -2.29 5.70 10.44
C GLU A 128 -2.00 6.07 11.90
N LEU A 129 -1.11 5.31 12.56
CA LEU A 129 -0.65 5.58 13.92
C LEU A 129 0.10 6.92 13.99
N CYS A 130 1.04 7.14 13.07
CA CYS A 130 1.77 8.41 12.96
C CYS A 130 0.81 9.59 12.79
N ASN A 131 -0.08 9.53 11.81
CA ASN A 131 -1.06 10.58 11.55
C ASN A 131 -1.95 10.85 12.78
N THR A 132 -2.44 9.80 13.44
CA THR A 132 -3.26 9.90 14.64
C THR A 132 -2.51 10.57 15.79
N ILE A 133 -1.28 10.15 16.07
CA ILE A 133 -0.46 10.69 17.17
C ILE A 133 -0.14 12.17 16.92
N TYR A 134 0.31 12.53 15.71
CA TYR A 134 0.59 13.91 15.35
C TYR A 134 -0.66 14.80 15.37
N SER A 135 -1.80 14.27 14.90
CA SER A 135 -3.09 14.99 14.92
C SER A 135 -3.54 15.28 16.35
N GLN A 136 -3.45 14.28 17.24
CA GLN A 136 -3.75 14.44 18.66
C GLN A 136 -2.79 15.42 19.36
N ALA A 137 -1.54 15.49 18.93
CA ALA A 137 -0.55 16.43 19.45
C ALA A 137 -0.71 17.87 18.89
N GLY A 138 -1.75 18.13 18.08
CA GLY A 138 -2.05 19.45 17.54
C GLY A 138 -1.16 19.87 16.37
N ALA A 139 -0.51 18.93 15.70
CA ALA A 139 0.27 19.23 14.50
C ALA A 139 -0.62 19.80 13.39
N LYS A 140 -0.16 20.88 12.77
CA LYS A 140 -0.86 21.55 11.66
C LYS A 140 -0.30 21.07 10.32
N ASN A 141 -1.10 21.17 9.27
CA ASN A 141 -0.71 20.83 7.89
C ASN A 141 -0.29 19.35 7.72
N LEU A 142 -0.97 18.44 8.42
CA LEU A 142 -0.82 17.01 8.18
C LEU A 142 -1.38 16.66 6.81
N ILE A 143 -0.65 15.83 6.07
CA ILE A 143 -1.13 15.25 4.82
C ILE A 143 -2.30 14.31 5.18
N PRO A 144 -3.45 14.40 4.50
CA PRO A 144 -4.57 13.48 4.72
C PRO A 144 -4.12 12.03 4.58
N ILE A 145 -4.59 11.16 5.48
CA ILE A 145 -4.24 9.74 5.42
C ILE A 145 -4.62 9.11 4.08
N ASP A 146 -5.74 9.56 3.51
CA ASP A 146 -6.26 9.11 2.21
C ASP A 146 -5.33 9.47 1.04
N GLU A 147 -4.32 10.33 1.23
CA GLU A 147 -3.29 10.64 0.25
C GLU A 147 -1.99 9.85 0.50
N LEU A 148 -1.79 9.31 1.70
CA LEU A 148 -0.54 8.63 2.10
C LEU A 148 -0.52 7.12 1.83
N VAL A 149 -1.71 6.52 1.68
CA VAL A 149 -1.88 5.06 1.53
C VAL A 149 -1.55 4.53 0.14
N TRP A 150 -1.13 5.37 -0.80
CA TRP A 150 -0.91 5.00 -2.20
C TRP A 150 0.57 4.88 -2.54
N ILE A 151 0.87 3.90 -3.38
CA ILE A 151 2.21 3.70 -3.95
C ILE A 151 2.10 3.10 -5.36
N LYS A 152 3.17 3.18 -6.15
CA LYS A 152 3.25 2.49 -7.44
C LYS A 152 3.58 1.02 -7.24
N LEU A 153 3.01 0.17 -8.09
CA LEU A 153 3.10 -1.28 -8.00
C LEU A 153 4.54 -1.81 -7.99
N SER A 154 5.43 -1.14 -8.71
CA SER A 154 6.87 -1.42 -8.74
C SER A 154 7.57 -1.27 -7.39
N TYR A 155 6.95 -0.56 -6.45
CA TYR A 155 7.45 -0.31 -5.11
C TYR A 155 6.60 -0.97 -4.02
N ILE A 156 5.75 -1.94 -4.38
CA ILE A 156 4.86 -2.61 -3.42
C ILE A 156 5.62 -3.26 -2.25
N PHE A 157 6.86 -3.72 -2.47
CA PHE A 157 7.73 -4.29 -1.42
C PHE A 157 8.85 -3.37 -0.98
N GLY A 158 8.68 -2.06 -1.19
CA GLY A 158 9.61 -1.04 -0.75
C GLY A 158 10.41 -0.39 -1.87
N GLU A 159 10.95 0.77 -1.54
CA GLU A 159 11.69 1.65 -2.44
C GLU A 159 13.18 1.30 -2.37
N ASN A 160 13.67 0.57 -3.39
CA ASN A 160 15.09 0.21 -3.50
C ASN A 160 15.71 0.91 -4.71
N HIS A 161 16.88 1.51 -4.51
CA HIS A 161 17.64 2.21 -5.55
C HIS A 161 19.12 1.81 -5.49
N PRO A 162 19.86 1.91 -6.61
CA PRO A 162 21.30 1.75 -6.60
C PRO A 162 21.94 2.70 -5.59
N HIS A 163 22.77 2.17 -4.69
CA HIS A 163 23.48 2.94 -3.67
C HIS A 163 24.86 2.32 -3.45
N GLN A 164 25.79 3.09 -2.88
CA GLN A 164 27.17 2.63 -2.62
C GLN A 164 27.87 2.14 -3.89
N THR A 165 27.63 2.84 -5.00
CA THR A 165 28.22 2.56 -6.29
C THR A 165 29.62 3.19 -6.40
N LEU A 166 30.27 3.00 -7.55
CA LEU A 166 31.55 3.64 -7.88
C LEU A 166 31.39 5.06 -8.42
N PHE A 167 30.15 5.57 -8.55
CA PHE A 167 29.90 6.91 -9.04
C PHE A 167 30.17 7.98 -7.95
N GLU A 168 30.55 9.18 -8.39
CA GLU A 168 30.62 10.34 -7.50
C GLU A 168 29.24 10.62 -6.86
N PRO A 169 29.16 11.08 -5.59
CA PRO A 169 27.89 11.20 -4.88
C PRO A 169 26.82 12.02 -5.60
N SER A 170 27.21 13.08 -6.32
CA SER A 170 26.29 13.89 -7.12
C SER A 170 25.71 13.15 -8.31
N GLU A 171 26.51 12.28 -8.96
CA GLU A 171 26.06 11.48 -10.10
C GLU A 171 25.26 10.27 -9.62
N GLU A 172 25.65 9.63 -8.50
CA GLU A 172 24.85 8.59 -7.85
C GLU A 172 23.44 9.10 -7.52
N LEU A 173 23.33 10.32 -6.96
CA LEU A 173 22.03 10.93 -6.67
C LEU A 173 21.18 11.15 -7.94
N VAL A 174 21.78 11.55 -9.05
CA VAL A 174 21.09 11.69 -10.34
C VAL A 174 20.58 10.34 -10.82
N ILE A 175 21.42 9.30 -10.74
CA ILE A 175 21.07 7.93 -11.13
C ILE A 175 19.93 7.41 -10.26
N GLN A 176 20.00 7.62 -8.94
CA GLN A 176 18.96 7.21 -8.00
C GLN A 176 17.59 7.85 -8.33
N LYS A 177 17.53 9.17 -8.53
CA LYS A 177 16.28 9.86 -8.87
C LYS A 177 15.74 9.44 -10.25
N SER A 178 16.63 9.21 -11.22
CA SER A 178 16.25 8.76 -12.56
C SER A 178 15.76 7.31 -12.57
N PHE A 179 16.43 6.44 -11.80
CA PHE A 179 15.99 5.07 -11.55
C PHE A 179 14.62 5.07 -10.86
N PHE A 180 14.43 5.97 -9.91
CA PHE A 180 13.14 6.14 -9.26
C PHE A 180 12.02 6.46 -10.26
N ASP A 181 12.25 7.47 -11.11
CA ASP A 181 11.28 7.88 -12.14
C ASP A 181 11.00 6.77 -13.17
N HIS A 182 12.01 5.93 -13.47
CA HIS A 182 11.84 4.78 -14.35
C HIS A 182 10.93 3.72 -13.71
N MET A 183 11.29 3.27 -12.50
CA MET A 183 10.50 2.29 -11.76
C MET A 183 9.10 2.81 -11.46
N TRP A 184 8.92 4.12 -11.27
CA TRP A 184 7.61 4.75 -11.07
C TRP A 184 6.62 4.42 -12.18
N ASN A 185 7.07 4.23 -13.43
CA ASN A 185 6.20 3.91 -14.57
C ASN A 185 6.23 2.44 -14.98
N PHE A 186 6.90 1.60 -14.20
CA PHE A 186 7.12 0.19 -14.52
C PHE A 186 5.88 -0.64 -14.23
N THR A 187 5.42 -1.38 -15.25
CA THR A 187 4.15 -2.14 -15.21
C THR A 187 4.33 -3.52 -14.60
N ILE A 188 3.23 -4.15 -14.14
CA ILE A 188 3.27 -5.54 -13.68
C ILE A 188 3.69 -6.46 -14.84
N THR A 189 3.16 -6.18 -16.04
CA THR A 189 3.53 -6.96 -17.23
C THR A 189 5.04 -6.91 -17.48
N GLU A 190 5.68 -5.74 -17.37
CA GLU A 190 7.15 -5.63 -17.47
C GLU A 190 7.85 -6.35 -16.31
N MET A 191 7.36 -6.25 -15.06
CA MET A 191 7.94 -6.98 -13.92
C MET A 191 7.97 -8.49 -14.12
N MET A 192 6.95 -9.05 -14.77
CA MET A 192 6.87 -10.49 -15.06
C MET A 192 7.95 -11.00 -16.00
N ASP A 193 8.59 -10.13 -16.80
CA ASP A 193 9.68 -10.52 -17.67
C ASP A 193 11.02 -10.67 -16.92
N TYR A 194 11.16 -10.02 -15.75
CA TYR A 194 12.41 -9.97 -14.98
C TYR A 194 12.40 -10.83 -13.72
N LEU A 195 11.21 -11.10 -13.17
CA LEU A 195 11.07 -11.82 -11.92
C LEU A 195 10.76 -13.30 -12.21
N ASP A 196 11.65 -14.18 -11.77
CA ASP A 196 11.41 -15.62 -11.75
C ASP A 196 10.44 -15.98 -10.62
N PHE A 197 9.15 -15.78 -10.87
CA PHE A 197 8.11 -16.04 -9.89
C PHE A 197 7.84 -17.53 -9.65
N GLU A 198 8.29 -18.41 -10.54
CA GLU A 198 8.14 -19.87 -10.37
C GLU A 198 9.00 -20.40 -9.23
N SER A 199 10.08 -19.69 -8.87
CA SER A 199 10.97 -20.03 -7.76
C SER A 199 10.60 -19.39 -6.42
N TRP A 200 9.51 -18.62 -6.35
CA TRP A 200 9.04 -18.06 -5.07
C TRP A 200 8.44 -19.15 -4.19
N ASP A 201 9.12 -19.44 -3.07
CA ASP A 201 8.62 -20.34 -2.05
C ASP A 201 7.26 -19.86 -1.53
N GLN A 202 6.25 -20.72 -1.67
CA GLN A 202 4.94 -20.46 -1.13
C GLN A 202 5.03 -20.47 0.40
N PRO A 203 4.54 -19.44 1.10
CA PRO A 203 4.40 -19.50 2.54
C PRO A 203 3.57 -20.73 2.92
N ASP A 204 3.99 -21.48 3.94
CA ASP A 204 3.23 -22.62 4.44
C ASP A 204 1.96 -22.13 5.16
N TRP A 205 0.89 -21.99 4.37
CA TRP A 205 -0.41 -21.54 4.84
C TRP A 205 -1.04 -22.57 5.79
N GLN A 206 -0.70 -23.85 5.66
CA GLN A 206 -1.19 -24.88 6.58
C GLN A 206 -0.60 -24.67 7.97
N ASN A 207 0.71 -24.45 8.06
CA ASN A 207 1.38 -24.11 9.32
C ASN A 207 0.87 -22.79 9.92
N THR A 208 0.60 -21.79 9.08
CA THR A 208 0.00 -20.52 9.53
C THR A 208 -1.41 -20.70 10.09
N ALA A 209 -2.26 -21.45 9.40
CA ALA A 209 -3.61 -21.79 9.85
C ALA A 209 -3.58 -22.64 11.12
N ASP A 210 -2.67 -23.61 11.22
CA ASP A 210 -2.49 -24.46 12.39
C ASP A 210 -2.06 -23.63 13.60
N ARG A 211 -1.13 -22.68 13.44
CA ARG A 211 -0.74 -21.73 14.49
C ARG A 211 -1.91 -20.86 14.95
N LEU A 212 -2.70 -20.31 14.02
CA LEU A 212 -3.88 -19.50 14.34
C LEU A 212 -4.94 -20.32 15.08
N ASN A 213 -5.21 -21.54 14.62
CA ASN A 213 -6.14 -22.46 15.27
C ASN A 213 -5.66 -22.88 16.67
N LEU A 214 -4.34 -23.07 16.86
CA LEU A 214 -3.75 -23.38 18.16
C LEU A 214 -3.88 -22.19 19.12
N GLY A 215 -3.65 -20.97 18.61
CA GLY A 215 -3.86 -19.72 19.35
C GLY A 215 -5.31 -19.55 19.78
N ASN A 216 -6.25 -19.72 18.85
CA ASN A 216 -7.69 -19.66 19.14
C ASN A 216 -8.08 -20.68 20.22
N LYS A 217 -7.64 -21.93 20.11
CA LYS A 217 -7.90 -22.97 21.11
C LYS A 217 -7.32 -22.62 22.49
N LYS A 218 -6.14 -22.01 22.54
CA LYS A 218 -5.48 -21.62 23.80
C LYS A 218 -6.21 -20.50 24.53
N HIS A 219 -6.87 -19.60 23.79
CA HIS A 219 -7.56 -18.42 24.35
C HIS A 219 -9.10 -18.55 24.34
N THR A 220 -9.64 -19.71 23.97
CA THR A 220 -11.10 -19.94 23.86
C THR A 220 -11.82 -19.72 25.20
N ASP A 221 -11.20 -20.07 26.33
CA ASP A 221 -11.82 -19.94 27.66
C ASP A 221 -11.76 -18.50 28.24
N GLU A 222 -10.97 -17.62 27.61
CA GLU A 222 -10.74 -16.23 28.04
C GLU A 222 -11.72 -15.24 27.35
N ILE A 223 -12.28 -15.62 26.21
CA ILE A 223 -13.17 -14.78 25.40
C ILE A 223 -14.63 -15.13 25.69
N ARG A 224 -15.26 -14.40 26.63
CA ARG A 224 -16.66 -14.65 27.04
C ARG A 224 -17.68 -13.78 26.31
N SER A 225 -17.23 -12.86 25.47
CA SER A 225 -18.09 -11.98 24.66
C SER A 225 -17.36 -11.42 23.44
N TYR A 226 -18.12 -11.05 22.41
CA TYR A 226 -17.60 -10.38 21.20
C TYR A 226 -16.78 -9.12 21.53
N LYS A 227 -17.23 -8.31 22.50
CA LYS A 227 -16.51 -7.10 22.93
C LYS A 227 -15.13 -7.45 23.50
N GLN A 228 -15.04 -8.47 24.36
CA GLN A 228 -13.76 -8.92 24.89
C GLN A 228 -12.84 -9.46 23.79
N ALA A 229 -13.39 -10.24 22.84
CA ALA A 229 -12.64 -10.72 21.68
C ALA A 229 -12.03 -9.55 20.91
N TYR A 230 -12.87 -8.57 20.56
CA TYR A 230 -12.45 -7.37 19.83
C TYR A 230 -11.34 -6.60 20.56
N ARG A 231 -11.45 -6.46 21.88
CA ARG A 231 -10.41 -5.80 22.69
C ARG A 231 -9.08 -6.55 22.65
N VAL A 232 -9.13 -7.86 22.88
CA VAL A 232 -7.92 -8.70 22.93
C VAL A 232 -7.22 -8.70 21.57
N GLU A 233 -7.99 -8.79 20.49
CA GLU A 233 -7.46 -8.67 19.12
C GLU A 233 -6.87 -7.29 18.85
N PHE A 234 -7.56 -6.21 19.24
CA PHE A 234 -7.06 -4.85 19.06
C PHE A 234 -5.77 -4.58 19.86
N GLU A 235 -5.74 -4.97 21.13
CA GLU A 235 -4.56 -4.84 21.99
C GLU A 235 -3.41 -5.73 21.50
N GLY A 236 -3.73 -6.93 21.03
CA GLY A 236 -2.79 -7.84 20.38
C GLY A 236 -2.16 -7.22 19.14
N GLY A 237 -2.98 -6.67 18.24
CA GLY A 237 -2.52 -5.96 17.05
C GLY A 237 -1.63 -4.75 17.38
N LEU A 238 -2.06 -3.88 18.30
CA LEU A 238 -1.27 -2.74 18.74
C LEU A 238 0.06 -3.14 19.38
N SER A 239 0.11 -4.29 20.05
CA SER A 239 1.33 -4.76 20.69
C SER A 239 2.47 -5.01 19.68
N LEU A 240 2.14 -5.32 18.42
CA LEU A 240 3.09 -5.49 17.33
C LEU A 240 3.80 -4.18 16.97
N PHE A 241 3.17 -3.03 17.21
CA PHE A 241 3.67 -1.70 16.86
C PHE A 241 4.17 -0.91 18.09
N LYS A 242 4.27 -1.55 19.26
CA LYS A 242 4.58 -0.87 20.53
C LYS A 242 5.88 -0.06 20.47
N GLU A 243 6.95 -0.62 19.90
CA GLU A 243 8.23 0.09 19.81
C GLU A 243 8.16 1.30 18.89
N GLU A 244 7.43 1.19 17.79
CA GLU A 244 7.22 2.27 16.84
C GLU A 244 6.40 3.40 17.46
N ILE A 245 5.29 3.05 18.13
CA ILE A 245 4.47 4.00 18.87
C ILE A 245 5.31 4.75 19.91
N LEU A 246 6.16 4.07 20.67
CA LEU A 246 7.06 4.70 21.65
C LEU A 246 8.08 5.66 21.00
N LYS A 247 8.61 5.31 19.82
CA LYS A 247 9.49 6.19 19.05
C LYS A 247 8.74 7.43 18.56
N LEU A 248 7.54 7.26 18.03
CA LEU A 248 6.69 8.35 17.55
C LEU A 248 6.35 9.34 18.68
N PHE A 249 5.98 8.86 19.87
CA PHE A 249 5.74 9.74 21.02
C PHE A 249 6.97 10.57 21.38
N LYS A 250 8.17 9.97 21.40
CA LYS A 250 9.42 10.69 21.64
C LYS A 250 9.71 11.72 20.56
N GLU A 251 9.45 11.38 19.30
CA GLU A 251 9.68 12.27 18.18
C GLU A 251 8.76 13.51 18.24
N VAL A 252 7.47 13.30 18.54
CA VAL A 252 6.49 14.36 18.71
C VAL A 252 6.87 15.30 19.85
N ASP A 253 7.30 14.77 21.00
CA ASP A 253 7.77 15.57 22.14
C ASP A 253 9.05 16.35 21.78
N ASN A 254 10.02 15.71 21.11
CA ASN A 254 11.24 16.37 20.64
C ASN A 254 10.97 17.52 19.65
N ARG A 255 9.92 17.40 18.83
CA ARG A 255 9.46 18.46 17.92
C ARG A 255 8.69 19.58 18.61
N GLY A 256 8.54 19.52 19.94
CA GLY A 256 7.89 20.55 20.74
C GLY A 256 6.37 20.52 20.68
N HIS A 257 5.77 19.46 20.13
CA HIS A 257 4.33 19.27 20.17
C HIS A 257 3.94 18.77 21.57
N LYS A 258 3.41 19.68 22.40
CA LYS A 258 2.82 19.34 23.69
C LYS A 258 1.34 19.65 23.67
N GLU A 259 0.54 18.59 23.66
CA GLU A 259 -0.77 18.47 24.30
C GLU A 259 -1.39 17.11 23.90
N PHE A 260 -0.78 15.98 24.31
CA PHE A 260 -1.66 14.84 24.57
C PHE A 260 -2.49 15.27 25.76
N LYS A 261 -3.74 15.69 25.52
CA LYS A 261 -4.70 15.86 26.60
C LYS A 261 -4.80 14.51 27.29
N VAL A 262 -4.05 14.32 28.37
CA VAL A 262 -4.19 13.17 29.25
C VAL A 262 -5.66 13.11 29.55
N ASN A 263 -6.32 12.03 29.17
CA ASN A 263 -7.76 11.91 29.35
C ASN A 263 -8.01 12.02 30.86
N SER A 264 -8.42 13.20 31.31
CA SER A 264 -8.60 13.55 32.74
C SER A 264 -9.89 12.96 33.29
N GLU A 265 -10.60 12.19 32.48
CA GLU A 265 -11.76 11.43 32.90
C GLU A 265 -11.29 10.29 33.82
N ASN A 266 -11.72 10.35 35.08
CA ASN A 266 -11.68 9.24 36.03
C ASN A 266 -12.68 8.16 35.61
N LEU A 267 -12.50 7.58 34.43
CA LEU A 267 -13.24 6.41 33.98
C LEU A 267 -12.51 5.17 34.49
N SER A 268 -13.27 4.26 35.10
CA SER A 268 -12.84 2.89 35.33
C SER A 268 -12.43 2.23 34.00
N ASN A 269 -11.65 1.15 34.08
CA ASN A 269 -11.25 0.40 32.88
C ASN A 269 -12.46 -0.09 32.06
N GLN A 270 -13.59 -0.39 32.71
CA GLN A 270 -14.84 -0.74 32.04
C GLN A 270 -15.47 0.44 31.29
N GLU A 271 -15.47 1.64 31.89
CA GLU A 271 -16.05 2.82 31.25
C GLU A 271 -15.19 3.31 30.08
N ARG A 272 -13.85 3.25 30.21
CA ARG A 272 -12.93 3.50 29.07
C ARG A 272 -13.17 2.53 27.92
N PHE A 273 -13.44 1.27 28.26
CA PHE A 273 -13.71 0.22 27.30
C PHE A 273 -15.05 0.42 26.56
N ILE A 274 -16.10 0.78 27.29
CA ILE A 274 -17.41 1.13 26.69
C ILE A 274 -17.27 2.32 25.74
N LYS A 275 -16.49 3.34 26.13
CA LYS A 275 -16.22 4.53 25.31
C LYS A 275 -15.40 4.19 24.05
N PHE A 276 -14.41 3.31 24.18
CA PHE A 276 -13.55 2.87 23.07
C PHE A 276 -14.31 2.05 22.02
N CYS A 277 -15.25 1.20 22.43
CA CYS A 277 -16.02 0.37 21.49
C CYS A 277 -17.03 1.13 20.64
N GLY A 278 -17.24 2.44 20.89
CA GLY A 278 -18.41 3.15 20.37
C GLY A 278 -19.70 2.59 20.99
N SER A 279 -20.65 3.47 21.29
CA SER A 279 -22.00 3.08 21.71
C SER A 279 -22.66 2.17 20.69
#